data_AF-A0A553JXL5-F1
#
_entry.id   AF-A0A553JXL5-F1
#
_cell.length_a   1.000
_cell.length_b   1.000
_cell.length_c   1.000
_cell.angle_alpha   90.00
_cell.angle_beta   90.00
_cell.angle_gamma   90.00
#
_symmetry.space_group_name_H-M   'P 1'
#
loop_
_entity.id
_entity.type
_entity.pdbx_description
1 polymer ?
#
loop_
_entity_poly.entity_id
_entity_poly.type
_entity_poly.pdbx_seq_one_letter_code
_entity_poly.pdbx_strand_id
1 'polypeptide(L)'
;VTMTVPFMRAYTTLAVKTCHKRQAPCIGGMAAQIPVKNDPVKNEEALAKVRADKEREAYDGHDGTWVAHPGLVPVAMEVFDRLMPEANQIWYKREDVQVTAADLLAVPEGPITEEGVRTNISVGIQY
;
A
#
# COMPACT_ATOMS: atom_id res chain seq x y z
N VAL A 1 -9.31 -8.43 0.34
CA VAL A 1 -8.72 -7.82 -0.86
C VAL A 1 -7.50 -7.02 -0.44
N THR A 2 -6.33 -7.27 -1.03
CA THR A 2 -5.06 -6.60 -0.68
C THR A 2 -4.53 -5.79 -1.87
N MET A 3 -3.51 -4.95 -1.66
CA MET A 3 -2.88 -4.19 -2.75
C MET A 3 -2.15 -5.06 -3.77
N THR A 4 -1.97 -6.36 -3.50
CA THR A 4 -1.29 -7.31 -4.37
C THR A 4 -2.20 -8.06 -5.33
N VAL A 5 -3.52 -7.96 -5.19
CA VAL A 5 -4.45 -8.59 -6.14
C VAL A 5 -4.34 -7.92 -7.52
N PRO A 6 -4.64 -8.63 -8.62
CA PRO A 6 -4.33 -8.15 -9.98
C PRO A 6 -4.87 -6.75 -10.29
N PHE A 7 -6.14 -6.47 -10.01
CA PHE A 7 -6.73 -5.16 -10.35
C PHE A 7 -6.15 -4.01 -9.52
N MET A 8 -5.81 -4.26 -8.25
CA MET A 8 -5.14 -3.25 -7.41
C MET A 8 -3.71 -2.99 -7.88
N ARG A 9 -3.01 -4.03 -8.36
CA ARG A 9 -1.67 -3.87 -8.97
C ARG A 9 -1.70 -3.08 -10.27
N ALA A 10 -2.67 -3.35 -11.13
CA ALA A 10 -2.91 -2.57 -12.32
C ALA A 10 -3.21 -1.10 -11.97
N TYR A 11 -4.07 -0.87 -10.98
CA TYR A 11 -4.38 0.46 -10.47
C TYR A 11 -3.14 1.23 -9.99
N THR A 12 -2.35 0.68 -9.04
CA THR A 12 -1.24 1.45 -8.44
C THR A 12 -0.14 1.77 -9.43
N THR A 13 0.22 0.80 -10.28
CA THR A 13 1.26 1.00 -11.29
C THR A 13 0.83 1.99 -12.38
N LEU A 14 -0.44 1.96 -12.78
CA LEU A 14 -1.01 2.96 -13.69
C LEU A 14 -1.04 4.35 -13.06
N ALA A 15 -1.35 4.46 -11.76
CA ALA A 15 -1.36 5.72 -11.03
C ALA A 15 0.04 6.37 -11.05
N VAL A 16 1.09 5.61 -10.70
CA VAL A 16 2.48 6.09 -10.74
C VAL A 16 2.84 6.58 -12.15
N LYS A 17 2.64 5.74 -13.18
CA LYS A 17 2.89 6.10 -14.58
C LYS A 17 2.19 7.41 -14.97
N THR A 18 0.92 7.53 -14.57
CA THR A 18 0.03 8.65 -14.92
C THR A 18 0.47 9.96 -14.28
N CYS A 19 0.82 9.93 -12.98
CA CYS A 19 1.33 11.08 -12.25
C CYS A 19 2.70 11.52 -12.78
N HIS A 20 3.62 10.57 -12.92
CA HIS A 20 5.00 10.87 -13.30
C HIS A 20 5.11 11.38 -14.73
N LYS A 21 4.29 10.86 -15.66
CA LYS A 21 4.18 11.41 -17.02
C LYS A 21 3.80 12.90 -17.03
N ARG A 22 3.10 13.38 -16.00
CA ARG A 22 2.65 14.76 -15.84
C ARG A 22 3.50 15.57 -14.85
N GLN A 23 4.66 15.05 -14.43
CA GLN A 23 5.54 15.67 -13.44
C GLN A 23 4.85 15.96 -12.11
N ALA A 24 3.91 15.10 -11.71
CA ALA A 24 3.20 15.17 -10.44
C ALA A 24 3.60 13.99 -9.55
N PRO A 25 3.58 14.16 -8.21
CA PRO A 25 3.83 13.06 -7.30
C PRO A 25 2.67 12.05 -7.28
N CYS A 26 2.99 10.79 -6.97
CA CYS A 26 2.08 9.71 -6.70
C CYS A 26 2.30 9.18 -5.28
N ILE A 27 1.28 9.24 -4.42
CA ILE A 27 1.40 8.85 -3.00
C ILE A 27 0.82 7.46 -2.80
N GLY A 28 1.59 6.60 -2.13
CA GLY A 28 1.22 5.24 -1.73
C GLY A 28 0.09 5.22 -0.71
N GLY A 29 -0.46 4.02 -0.48
CA GLY A 29 -1.65 3.83 0.34
C GLY A 29 -1.40 4.00 1.84
N MET A 30 -2.49 3.94 2.61
CA MET A 30 -2.45 3.99 4.06
C MET A 30 -1.98 2.65 4.65
N ALA A 31 -1.00 2.68 5.57
CA ALA A 31 -0.80 1.62 6.55
C ALA A 31 -1.61 1.91 7.83
N ALA A 32 -2.65 1.11 8.07
CA ALA A 32 -3.63 1.32 9.14
C ALA A 32 -3.40 0.43 10.38
N GLN A 33 -2.32 -0.35 10.42
CA GLN A 33 -2.01 -1.26 11.51
C GLN A 33 -1.74 -0.46 12.80
N ILE A 34 -2.52 -0.71 13.84
CA ILE A 34 -2.31 -0.09 15.16
C ILE A 34 -1.45 -1.04 16.00
N PRO A 35 -0.32 -0.57 16.57
CA PRO A 35 0.45 -1.36 17.51
C PRO A 35 -0.40 -1.89 18.67
N VAL A 36 -0.39 -3.20 18.88
CA VAL A 36 -1.09 -3.91 19.95
C VAL A 36 -0.31 -3.74 21.25
N LYS A 37 -0.95 -3.15 22.25
CA LYS A 37 -0.37 -2.98 23.58
C LYS A 37 -0.14 -4.37 24.21
N ASN A 38 1.07 -4.61 24.72
CA ASN A 38 1.49 -5.84 25.40
C ASN A 38 1.57 -7.12 24.55
N ASP A 39 1.65 -7.02 23.21
CA ASP A 39 1.86 -8.19 22.35
C ASP A 39 3.02 -7.94 21.37
N PRO A 40 4.28 -8.23 21.77
CA PRO A 40 5.45 -7.96 20.94
C PRO A 40 5.47 -8.79 19.65
N VAL A 41 4.91 -10.00 19.67
CA VAL A 41 4.87 -10.90 18.50
C VAL A 41 3.90 -10.35 17.45
N LYS A 42 2.65 -10.02 17.86
CA LYS A 42 1.69 -9.41 16.93
C LYS A 42 2.15 -8.05 16.41
N ASN A 43 2.87 -7.29 17.23
CA ASN A 43 3.48 -6.04 16.77
C ASN A 43 4.52 -6.27 15.69
N GLU A 44 5.44 -7.21 15.89
CA GLU A 44 6.47 -7.49 14.89
C GLU A 44 5.85 -7.98 13.57
N GLU A 45 4.84 -8.86 13.63
CA GLU A 45 4.12 -9.30 12.43
C GLU A 45 3.40 -8.15 11.71
N ALA A 46 2.78 -7.23 12.46
CA ALA A 46 2.12 -6.06 11.90
C ALA A 46 3.12 -5.10 11.26
N LEU A 47 4.23 -4.81 11.94
CA LEU A 47 5.29 -3.94 11.44
C LEU A 47 5.99 -4.55 10.22
N ALA A 48 6.21 -5.86 10.19
CA ALA A 48 6.74 -6.57 9.03
C ALA A 48 5.82 -6.43 7.81
N LYS A 49 4.50 -6.54 8.00
CA LYS A 49 3.51 -6.29 6.92
C LYS A 49 3.57 -4.85 6.43
N VAL A 50 3.61 -3.87 7.35
CA VAL A 50 3.77 -2.45 6.98
C VAL A 50 5.04 -2.25 6.17
N ARG A 51 6.19 -2.75 6.63
CA ARG A 51 7.46 -2.65 5.91
C ARG A 51 7.35 -3.23 4.50
N ALA A 52 6.84 -4.45 4.37
CA ALA A 52 6.67 -5.10 3.06
C ALA A 52 5.72 -4.33 2.12
N ASP A 53 4.66 -3.72 2.66
CA ASP A 53 3.78 -2.84 1.90
C ASP A 53 4.52 -1.58 1.41
N LYS A 54 5.32 -0.95 2.27
CA LYS A 54 6.05 0.29 1.95
C LYS A 54 7.21 0.06 0.98
N GLU A 55 7.90 -1.06 1.11
CA GLU A 55 8.97 -1.44 0.18
C GLU A 55 8.38 -1.62 -1.22
N ARG A 56 7.24 -2.30 -1.32
CA ARG A 56 6.49 -2.43 -2.56
C ARG A 56 6.11 -1.07 -3.14
N GLU A 57 5.59 -0.14 -2.34
CA GLU A 57 5.20 1.19 -2.81
C GLU A 57 6.40 1.96 -3.39
N ALA A 58 7.54 1.97 -2.67
CA ALA A 58 8.76 2.64 -3.12
C ALA A 58 9.35 1.98 -4.39
N TYR A 59 9.40 0.65 -4.46
CA TYR A 59 9.84 -0.05 -5.67
C TYR A 59 8.92 0.19 -6.87
N ASP A 60 7.60 0.29 -6.64
CA ASP A 60 6.65 0.59 -7.70
C ASP A 60 6.75 2.05 -8.19
N GLY A 61 7.42 2.92 -7.43
CA GLY A 61 7.72 4.29 -7.79
C GLY A 61 6.81 5.33 -7.14
N HIS A 62 6.18 5.06 -6.00
CA HIS A 62 5.47 6.11 -5.26
C HIS A 62 6.48 7.07 -4.62
N ASP A 63 6.13 8.36 -4.55
CA ASP A 63 6.99 9.43 -4.01
C ASP A 63 6.84 9.63 -2.49
N GLY A 64 6.01 8.81 -1.86
CA GLY A 64 5.72 8.89 -0.44
C GLY A 64 4.58 7.94 -0.07
N THR A 65 4.24 7.92 1.22
CA THR A 65 3.24 6.99 1.77
C THR A 65 2.45 7.61 2.92
N TRP A 66 1.30 7.04 3.25
CA TRP A 66 0.51 7.39 4.43
C TRP A 66 0.62 6.36 5.55
N VAL A 67 0.57 6.86 6.80
CA VAL A 67 0.49 6.06 8.03
C VAL A 67 -0.60 6.62 8.95
N ALA A 68 -1.30 5.75 9.66
CA ALA A 68 -2.43 6.15 10.52
C ALA A 68 -2.00 6.44 11.97
N HIS A 69 -0.77 6.09 12.35
CA HIS A 69 -0.29 6.19 13.73
C HIS A 69 1.17 6.67 13.77
N PRO A 70 1.54 7.59 14.68
CA PRO A 70 2.91 8.11 14.78
C PRO A 70 3.98 7.03 14.95
N GLY A 71 3.66 5.95 15.65
CA GLY A 71 4.56 4.81 15.84
C GLY A 71 4.95 4.06 14.55
N LEU A 72 4.24 4.28 13.43
CA LEU A 72 4.59 3.72 12.13
C LEU A 72 5.48 4.64 11.30
N VAL A 73 5.63 5.91 11.69
CA VAL A 73 6.46 6.89 10.95
C VAL A 73 7.91 6.40 10.81
N PRO A 74 8.60 5.91 11.85
CA PRO A 74 9.98 5.45 11.70
C PRO A 74 10.14 4.28 10.72
N VAL A 75 9.16 3.39 10.63
CA VAL A 75 9.18 2.25 9.69
C VAL A 75 8.97 2.72 8.25
N ALA A 76 8.02 3.62 8.03
CA ALA A 76 7.79 4.21 6.71
C ALA A 76 9.02 5.02 6.24
N MET A 77 9.58 5.85 7.13
CA MET A 77 10.78 6.65 6.85
C MET A 77 11.97 5.76 6.51
N GLU A 78 12.28 4.71 7.30
CA GLU A 78 13.40 3.81 7.02
C GLU A 78 13.34 3.23 5.61
N VAL A 79 12.15 2.77 5.20
CA VAL A 79 11.95 2.18 3.88
C VAL A 79 12.17 3.21 2.76
N PHE A 80 11.55 4.39 2.87
CA PHE A 80 11.66 5.41 1.83
C PHE A 80 13.05 6.06 1.81
N ASP A 81 13.70 6.31 2.94
CA ASP A 81 15.08 6.81 2.99
C ASP A 81 16.06 5.84 2.31
N ARG A 82 15.84 4.53 2.46
CA ARG A 82 16.69 3.48 1.87
C ARG A 82 16.43 3.27 0.37
N LEU A 83 15.18 3.28 -0.06
CA LEU A 83 14.78 2.92 -1.43
C LEU A 83 14.55 4.12 -2.35
N MET A 84 14.31 5.30 -1.77
CA MET A 84 14.10 6.59 -2.42
C MET A 84 15.03 7.64 -1.78
N PRO A 85 16.36 7.57 -2.05
CA PRO A 85 17.32 8.52 -1.47
C PRO A 85 17.16 9.96 -2.00
N GLU A 86 16.51 10.11 -3.15
CA GLU A 86 16.15 11.42 -3.72
C GLU A 86 14.88 11.97 -3.07
N ALA A 87 14.61 13.27 -3.23
CA ALA A 87 13.42 13.89 -2.66
C ALA A 87 12.08 13.32 -3.18
N ASN A 88 12.11 12.64 -4.34
CA ASN A 88 10.98 11.95 -4.97
C ASN A 88 11.47 11.03 -6.12
N GLN A 89 10.57 10.25 -6.70
CA GLN A 89 10.79 9.35 -7.85
C GLN A 89 10.05 9.80 -9.12
N ILE A 90 9.64 11.07 -9.23
CA ILE A 90 8.87 11.60 -10.38
C ILE A 90 9.59 11.33 -11.72
N TRP A 91 10.93 11.24 -11.72
CA TRP A 91 11.73 10.88 -12.89
C TRP A 91 11.47 9.46 -13.41
N TYR A 92 10.99 8.54 -12.58
CA TYR A 92 10.72 7.14 -12.94
C TYR A 92 9.38 7.00 -13.66
N LYS A 93 9.38 7.06 -14.99
CA LYS A 93 8.14 7.19 -15.79
C LYS A 93 7.30 5.93 -15.95
N ARG A 94 7.76 4.77 -15.46
CA ARG A 94 7.06 3.47 -15.58
C ARG A 94 6.57 3.18 -17.02
N GLU A 95 7.45 3.38 -18.01
CA GLU A 95 7.11 3.15 -19.43
C GLU A 95 6.80 1.67 -19.72
N ASP A 96 7.32 0.77 -18.88
CA ASP A 96 7.05 -0.67 -18.85
C ASP A 96 5.58 -1.02 -18.59
N VAL A 97 4.84 -0.17 -17.88
CA VAL A 97 3.50 -0.49 -17.41
C VAL A 97 2.48 -0.34 -18.55
N GLN A 98 1.79 -1.41 -18.89
CA GLN A 98 0.66 -1.41 -19.83
C GLN A 98 -0.56 -1.96 -19.09
N VAL A 99 -1.58 -1.13 -18.89
CA VAL A 99 -2.79 -1.47 -18.14
C VAL A 99 -4.01 -1.20 -19.02
N THR A 100 -4.89 -2.20 -19.11
CA THR A 100 -6.16 -2.10 -19.83
C THR A 100 -7.33 -1.87 -18.86
N ALA A 101 -8.48 -1.48 -19.40
CA ALA A 101 -9.71 -1.39 -18.61
C ALA A 101 -10.11 -2.76 -18.02
N ALA A 102 -9.83 -3.86 -18.73
CA ALA A 102 -10.12 -5.21 -18.23
C ALA A 102 -9.29 -5.55 -16.98
N ASP A 103 -8.02 -5.15 -16.95
CA ASP A 103 -7.14 -5.37 -15.78
C ASP A 103 -7.67 -4.64 -14.54
N LEU A 104 -8.17 -3.41 -14.71
CA LEU A 104 -8.74 -2.59 -13.63
C LEU A 104 -10.09 -3.11 -13.12
N LEU A 105 -10.83 -3.86 -13.94
CA LEU A 105 -12.16 -4.38 -13.63
C LEU A 105 -12.14 -5.87 -13.26
N ALA A 106 -10.97 -6.50 -13.23
CA ALA A 106 -10.83 -7.90 -12.86
C ALA A 106 -11.27 -8.15 -11.41
N VAL A 107 -12.26 -9.02 -11.24
CA VAL A 107 -12.80 -9.36 -9.92
C VAL A 107 -11.75 -10.18 -9.15
N PRO A 108 -11.38 -9.78 -7.92
CA PRO A 108 -10.44 -10.56 -7.12
C PRO A 108 -11.07 -11.87 -6.66
N GLU A 109 -10.29 -12.96 -6.72
CA GLU A 109 -10.70 -14.25 -6.19
C GLU A 109 -10.45 -14.34 -4.68
N GLY A 110 -11.27 -15.13 -3.99
CA GLY A 110 -11.13 -15.42 -2.57
C GLY A 110 -12.44 -15.87 -1.93
N PRO A 111 -12.39 -16.61 -0.80
CA PRO A 111 -13.59 -17.06 -0.13
C PRO A 111 -14.27 -15.91 0.62
N ILE A 112 -15.60 -15.95 0.68
CA ILE A 112 -16.38 -15.23 1.69
C ILE A 112 -16.49 -16.16 2.91
N THR A 113 -16.00 -15.73 4.06
CA THR A 113 -16.00 -16.52 5.29
C THR A 113 -16.95 -15.93 6.33
N GLU A 114 -17.52 -16.78 7.20
CA GLU A 114 -18.33 -16.31 8.32
C GLU A 114 -17.56 -15.34 9.21
N GLU A 115 -16.29 -15.65 9.51
CA GLU A 115 -15.40 -14.79 10.29
C GLU A 115 -15.22 -13.40 9.65
N GLY A 116 -15.01 -13.35 8.33
CA GLY A 116 -14.91 -12.10 7.59
C GLY A 116 -16.20 -11.28 7.64
N VAL A 117 -17.36 -11.93 7.51
CA VAL A 117 -18.67 -11.26 7.63
C VAL A 117 -18.88 -10.71 9.04
N ARG A 118 -18.59 -11.50 10.09
CA ARG A 118 -18.68 -11.04 11.49
C ARG A 118 -17.77 -9.85 11.77
N THR A 119 -16.55 -9.89 11.23
CA THR A 119 -15.59 -8.78 11.35
C THR A 119 -16.14 -7.51 10.70
N ASN A 120 -16.67 -7.62 9.47
CA ASN A 120 -17.26 -6.47 8.77
C ASN A 120 -18.43 -5.85 9.53
N ILE A 121 -19.32 -6.67 10.09
CA ILE A 121 -20.45 -6.19 10.91
C ILE A 121 -19.93 -5.46 12.16
N SER A 122 -18.98 -6.08 12.88
CA SER A 122 -18.44 -5.53 14.11
C SER A 122 -17.72 -4.20 13.89
N VAL A 123 -16.87 -4.11 12.85
CA VAL A 123 -16.17 -2.87 12.49
C VAL A 123 -17.15 -1.81 12.00
N GLY A 124 -18.11 -2.17 11.15
CA GLY A 124 -19.09 -1.23 10.59
C GLY A 124 -20.03 -0.61 11.62
N ILE A 125 -20.29 -1.27 12.75
CA ILE A 125 -21.11 -0.73 13.85
C ILE A 125 -20.31 0.17 14.79
N GLN A 126 -19.01 -0.08 14.97
CA GLN A 126 -18.17 0.62 15.93
C GLN A 126 -17.46 1.86 15.37
N TYR A 127 -17.29 1.93 14.06
CA TYR A 127 -16.74 3.08 13.35
C TYR A 127 -17.76 4.21 13.24
#